data_AF-R7LMA5-F1
#
_entry.id   AF-R7LMA5-F1
#
_cell.length_a   1.000
_cell.length_b   1.000
_cell.length_c   1.000
_cell.angle_alpha   90.00
_cell.angle_beta   90.00
_cell.angle_gamma   90.00
#
_symmetry.space_group_name_H-M   'P 1'
#
loop_
_entity.id
_entity.type
_entity.pdbx_description
1 polymer ?
#
loop_
_entity_poly.entity_id
_entity_poly.type
_entity_poly.pdbx_seq_one_letter_code
_entity_poly.pdbx_strand_id
1 'polypeptide(L)'
;MEYLEHFAKNLKYYRQEKKLTQSQLAELLNVHVSTIARIETAEHQASYKNIDKIVKILNVSYEQFFNYYEPDELNDTKKELIEKINFLMKKMDSEDLQHFLVNMESYVSAQIAKKTNK
;
A
#
# COMPACT_ATOMS: atom_id res chain seq x y z
N MET A 1 -10.98 5.60 -9.28
CA MET A 1 -11.14 4.16 -9.00
C MET A 1 -9.92 3.56 -8.30
N GLU A 2 -9.14 4.37 -7.58
CA GLU A 2 -7.87 4.01 -6.94
C GLU A 2 -8.01 2.87 -5.89
N TYR A 3 -9.07 2.89 -5.07
CA TYR A 3 -9.28 1.89 -4.02
C TYR A 3 -9.43 0.44 -4.50
N LEU A 4 -10.15 0.20 -5.61
CA LEU A 4 -10.35 -1.15 -6.15
C LEU A 4 -9.03 -1.72 -6.70
N GLU A 5 -8.19 -0.87 -7.29
CA GLU A 5 -6.87 -1.29 -7.76
C GLU A 5 -5.95 -1.68 -6.61
N HIS A 6 -5.96 -0.94 -5.50
CA HIS A 6 -5.20 -1.30 -4.29
C HIS A 6 -5.67 -2.62 -3.69
N PHE A 7 -6.99 -2.81 -3.58
CA PHE A 7 -7.55 -4.07 -3.11
C PHE A 7 -7.09 -5.25 -3.97
N ALA A 8 -7.18 -5.10 -5.30
CA ALA A 8 -6.81 -6.12 -6.26
C ALA A 8 -5.32 -6.50 -6.15
N LYS A 9 -4.43 -5.50 -6.03
CA LYS A 9 -2.99 -5.69 -5.82
C LYS A 9 -2.69 -6.43 -4.52
N ASN A 10 -3.30 -6.02 -3.41
CA ASN A 10 -3.07 -6.62 -2.09
C ASN A 10 -3.59 -8.06 -2.05
N LEU A 11 -4.76 -8.32 -2.63
CA LEU A 11 -5.29 -9.68 -2.75
C LEU A 11 -4.31 -10.59 -3.47
N LYS A 12 -3.81 -10.15 -4.64
CA LYS A 12 -2.87 -10.91 -5.45
C LYS A 12 -1.55 -11.14 -4.71
N TYR A 13 -1.00 -10.09 -4.09
CA TYR A 13 0.24 -10.15 -3.32
C TYR A 13 0.16 -11.18 -2.19
N TYR A 14 -0.81 -11.03 -1.27
CA TYR A 14 -0.92 -11.94 -0.13
C TYR A 14 -1.31 -13.37 -0.54
N ARG A 15 -2.09 -13.54 -1.62
CA ARG A 15 -2.34 -14.86 -2.20
C ARG A 15 -1.03 -15.53 -2.65
N GLN A 16 -0.15 -14.80 -3.31
CA GLN A 16 1.14 -15.29 -3.79
C GLN A 16 2.10 -15.59 -2.63
N GLU A 17 2.13 -14.76 -1.59
CA GLU A 17 2.88 -15.01 -0.35
C GLU A 17 2.44 -16.31 0.34
N LYS A 18 1.13 -16.62 0.29
CA LYS A 18 0.57 -17.90 0.74
C LYS A 18 0.73 -19.06 -0.24
N LYS A 19 1.38 -18.82 -1.39
CA LYS A 19 1.59 -19.81 -2.47
C LYS A 19 0.30 -20.44 -2.98
N LEU A 20 -0.81 -19.70 -2.93
CA LEU A 20 -2.11 -20.15 -3.43
C LEU A 20 -2.28 -19.78 -4.90
N THR A 21 -2.85 -20.68 -5.70
CA THR A 21 -3.39 -20.35 -7.02
C THR A 21 -4.73 -19.62 -6.89
N GLN A 22 -5.19 -18.94 -7.95
CA GLN A 22 -6.52 -18.34 -7.97
C GLN A 22 -7.62 -19.41 -7.76
N SER A 23 -7.45 -20.61 -8.30
CA SER A 23 -8.39 -21.72 -8.12
C SER A 23 -8.46 -22.19 -6.67
N GLN A 24 -7.32 -22.32 -6.00
CA GLN A 24 -7.29 -22.73 -4.58
C GLN A 24 -7.91 -21.66 -3.68
N LEU A 25 -7.66 -20.37 -3.94
CA LEU A 25 -8.31 -19.30 -3.19
C LEU A 25 -9.84 -19.28 -3.44
N ALA A 26 -10.27 -19.53 -4.68
CA ALA A 26 -11.68 -19.61 -5.03
C ALA A 26 -12.39 -20.77 -4.30
N GLU A 27 -11.74 -21.94 -4.23
CA GLU A 27 -12.21 -23.10 -3.49
C GLU A 27 -12.37 -22.80 -1.99
N LEU A 28 -11.35 -22.20 -1.36
CA LEU A 28 -11.38 -21.81 0.06
C LEU A 28 -12.47 -20.76 0.35
N LEU A 29 -12.78 -19.89 -0.61
CA LEU A 29 -13.83 -18.89 -0.48
C LEU A 29 -15.23 -19.43 -0.83
N ASN A 30 -15.30 -20.61 -1.45
CA ASN A 30 -16.49 -21.19 -2.06
C ASN A 30 -17.11 -20.26 -3.11
N VAL A 31 -16.29 -19.83 -4.09
CA VAL A 31 -16.68 -19.01 -5.23
C VAL A 31 -16.09 -19.57 -6.52
N HIS A 32 -16.56 -19.09 -7.67
CA HIS A 32 -15.99 -19.48 -8.96
C HIS A 32 -14.61 -18.84 -9.15
N VAL A 33 -13.68 -19.54 -9.82
CA VAL A 33 -12.32 -19.03 -10.08
C VAL A 33 -12.32 -17.69 -10.83
N SER A 34 -13.27 -17.48 -11.74
CA SER A 34 -13.42 -16.20 -12.45
C SER A 34 -13.77 -15.04 -11.52
N THR A 35 -14.42 -15.29 -10.38
CA THR A 35 -14.66 -14.26 -9.36
C THR A 35 -13.35 -13.73 -8.80
N ILE A 36 -12.40 -14.62 -8.49
CA ILE A 36 -11.07 -14.22 -8.00
C ILE A 36 -10.31 -13.47 -9.06
N ALA A 37 -10.32 -13.96 -10.31
CA ALA A 37 -9.66 -13.28 -11.42
C ALA A 37 -10.17 -11.84 -11.60
N ARG A 38 -11.49 -11.64 -11.58
CA ARG A 38 -12.12 -10.31 -11.75
C ARG A 38 -11.89 -9.39 -10.55
N ILE A 39 -11.75 -9.94 -9.34
CA ILE A 39 -11.36 -9.14 -8.18
C ILE A 39 -9.89 -8.72 -8.29
N GLU A 40 -8.99 -9.62 -8.71
CA GLU A 40 -7.56 -9.32 -8.90
C GLU A 40 -7.26 -8.41 -10.10
N THR A 41 -8.22 -8.19 -11.01
CA THR A 41 -8.15 -7.19 -12.09
C THR A 41 -8.94 -5.92 -11.81
N ALA A 42 -9.46 -5.75 -10.59
CA ALA A 42 -10.30 -4.62 -10.18
C ALA A 42 -11.61 -4.44 -10.98
N GLU A 43 -12.01 -5.44 -11.79
CA GLU A 43 -13.30 -5.45 -12.49
C GLU A 43 -14.49 -5.68 -11.56
N HIS A 44 -14.24 -6.29 -10.40
CA HIS A 44 -15.30 -6.61 -9.45
C HIS A 44 -14.86 -6.40 -8.00
N GLN A 45 -15.75 -5.82 -7.20
CA GLN A 45 -15.51 -5.66 -5.78
C GLN A 45 -15.83 -6.96 -5.03
N ALA A 46 -15.01 -7.32 -4.05
CA ALA A 46 -15.34 -8.37 -3.10
C ALA A 46 -16.43 -7.90 -2.13
N SER A 47 -17.40 -8.75 -1.81
CA SER A 47 -18.36 -8.46 -0.74
C SER A 47 -17.67 -8.43 0.63
N TYR A 48 -18.21 -7.69 1.60
CA TYR A 48 -17.69 -7.66 2.98
C TYR A 48 -17.48 -9.06 3.59
N LYS A 49 -18.41 -9.99 3.31
CA LYS A 49 -18.30 -11.39 3.73
C LYS A 49 -17.08 -12.09 3.13
N ASN A 50 -16.79 -11.84 1.86
CA ASN A 50 -15.61 -12.42 1.22
C ASN A 50 -14.33 -11.74 1.69
N ILE A 51 -14.33 -10.44 1.95
CA ILE A 51 -13.19 -9.72 2.53
C ILE A 51 -12.80 -10.34 3.88
N ASP A 52 -13.76 -10.56 4.78
CA ASP A 52 -13.51 -11.18 6.09
C ASP A 52 -12.91 -12.58 5.98
N LYS A 53 -13.39 -13.38 5.02
CA LYS A 53 -12.79 -14.70 4.74
C LYS A 53 -11.40 -14.60 4.13
N ILE A 54 -11.20 -13.67 3.19
CA ILE A 54 -9.93 -13.45 2.50
C ILE A 54 -8.84 -13.18 3.53
N VAL A 55 -9.04 -12.21 4.42
CA VAL A 55 -8.01 -11.83 5.41
C VAL A 55 -7.69 -12.99 6.37
N LYS A 56 -8.69 -13.81 6.72
CA LYS A 56 -8.51 -15.04 7.53
C LYS A 56 -7.72 -16.12 6.77
N ILE A 57 -8.09 -16.43 5.53
CA ILE A 57 -7.42 -17.42 4.68
C ILE A 57 -5.96 -17.01 4.44
N LEU A 58 -5.75 -15.72 4.18
CA LEU A 58 -4.43 -15.15 3.94
C LEU A 58 -3.66 -14.88 5.24
N ASN A 59 -4.26 -15.09 6.41
CA ASN A 59 -3.67 -14.90 7.72
C ASN A 59 -2.97 -13.53 7.85
N VAL A 60 -3.72 -12.48 7.51
CA VAL A 60 -3.33 -11.08 7.62
C VAL A 60 -4.42 -10.31 8.38
N SER A 61 -4.04 -9.26 9.10
CA SER A 61 -5.03 -8.36 9.68
C SER A 61 -5.69 -7.50 8.61
N TYR A 62 -6.85 -6.93 8.92
CA TYR A 62 -7.47 -5.91 8.06
C TYR A 62 -6.52 -4.74 7.82
N GLU A 63 -5.84 -4.29 8.87
CA GLU A 63 -4.84 -3.24 8.74
C GLU A 63 -3.75 -3.67 7.76
N GLN A 64 -3.13 -4.83 7.90
CA GLN A 64 -2.11 -5.29 6.93
C GLN A 64 -2.65 -5.43 5.50
N PHE A 65 -3.90 -5.88 5.33
CA PHE A 65 -4.49 -6.07 4.02
C PHE A 65 -4.85 -4.75 3.32
N PHE A 66 -5.28 -3.73 4.08
CA PHE A 66 -5.73 -2.45 3.54
C PHE A 66 -4.72 -1.33 3.69
N ASN A 67 -3.75 -1.48 4.59
CA ASN A 67 -2.62 -0.58 4.73
C ASN A 67 -1.71 -0.84 3.54
N TYR A 68 -1.83 0.05 2.58
CA TYR A 68 -1.07 0.01 1.36
C TYR A 68 0.39 0.30 1.73
N TYR A 69 1.17 -0.76 1.95
CA TYR A 69 2.54 -0.76 1.48
C TYR A 69 2.41 -0.74 -0.03
N GLU A 70 2.39 0.46 -0.59
CA GLU A 70 3.00 0.63 -1.89
C GLU A 70 4.33 -0.14 -1.80
N PRO A 71 4.59 -1.20 -2.60
CA PRO A 71 5.96 -1.53 -2.91
C PRO A 71 6.43 -0.32 -3.71
N ASP A 72 6.70 0.71 -2.93
CA ASP A 72 6.97 2.03 -3.36
C ASP A 72 8.23 1.88 -4.18
N GLU A 73 8.37 2.70 -5.21
CA GLU A 73 9.63 2.90 -5.92
C GLU A 73 10.72 3.46 -4.98
N LEU A 74 10.53 3.39 -3.66
CA LEU A 74 11.56 3.35 -2.64
C LEU A 74 12.39 2.08 -2.84
N ASN A 75 13.48 2.21 -3.59
CA ASN A 75 14.60 1.31 -3.34
C ASN A 75 14.97 1.35 -1.84
N ASP A 76 15.60 0.28 -1.35
CA ASP A 76 15.96 0.12 0.07
C ASP A 76 16.65 1.38 0.64
N THR A 77 17.43 2.07 -0.18
CA THR A 77 18.10 3.33 0.14
C THR A 77 17.13 4.48 0.48
N LYS A 78 16.07 4.71 -0.31
CA LYS A 78 15.13 5.80 -0.04
C LYS A 78 14.30 5.51 1.22
N LYS A 79 14.00 4.23 1.49
CA LYS A 79 13.34 3.79 2.71
C LYS A 79 14.19 4.08 3.96
N GLU A 80 15.47 3.70 3.94
CA GLU A 80 16.41 3.97 5.03
C GLU A 80 16.54 5.47 5.33
N LEU A 81 16.54 6.32 4.29
CA LEU A 81 16.59 7.77 4.46
C LEU A 81 15.34 8.32 5.16
N ILE A 82 14.16 7.86 4.79
CA ILE A 82 12.90 8.27 5.42
C ILE A 82 12.86 7.84 6.89
N GLU A 83 13.27 6.60 7.19
CA GLU A 83 13.34 6.09 8.56
C GLU A 83 14.29 6.93 9.42
N LYS A 84 15.46 7.29 8.88
CA LYS A 84 16.43 8.16 9.55
C LYS A 84 15.87 9.57 9.80
N ILE A 85 15.18 10.16 8.82
CA ILE A 85 14.53 11.48 8.97
C ILE A 85 13.49 11.43 10.09
N ASN A 86 12.60 10.45 10.07
CA ASN A 86 11.57 10.28 11.09
C ASN A 86 12.17 10.10 12.49
N PHE A 87 13.27 9.36 12.62
CA PHE A 87 13.97 9.20 13.89
C PHE A 87 14.52 10.52 14.43
N LEU A 88 15.10 11.36 13.56
CA LEU A 88 15.61 12.66 13.94
C LEU A 88 14.48 13.63 14.34
N MET A 89 13.39 13.65 13.57
CA MET A 89 12.22 14.48 13.83
C MET A 89 11.59 14.21 15.20
N LYS A 90 11.57 12.95 15.66
CA LYS A 90 11.05 12.58 16.99
C LYS A 90 11.83 13.19 18.16
N LYS A 91 13.05 13.68 17.93
CA LYS A 91 13.91 14.28 18.96
C LYS A 91 13.79 15.80 19.04
N MET A 92 13.10 16.41 18.06
CA MET A 92 12.90 17.85 17.97
C MET A 92 11.61 18.23 18.69
N ASP A 93 11.57 19.44 19.26
CA ASP A 93 10.32 19.98 19.78
C ASP A 93 9.42 20.52 18.64
N SER A 94 8.21 20.94 19.00
CA SER A 94 7.24 21.40 18.01
C SER A 94 7.64 22.70 17.31
N GLU A 95 8.41 23.58 17.97
CA GLU A 95 8.84 24.85 17.39
C GLU A 95 9.93 24.60 16.33
N ASP A 96 10.92 23.77 16.66
CA ASP A 96 11.97 23.34 15.74
C ASP A 96 11.41 22.55 14.55
N LEU A 97 10.42 21.68 14.78
CA LEU A 97 9.75 20.94 13.71
C LEU A 97 9.01 21.88 12.76
N GLN A 98 8.35 22.91 13.28
CA GLN A 98 7.65 23.90 12.47
C GLN A 98 8.63 24.69 11.58
N HIS A 99 9.75 25.13 12.15
CA HIS A 99 10.80 25.81 11.39
C HIS A 99 11.38 24.91 10.29
N PHE A 100 11.64 23.64 10.63
CA PHE A 100 12.15 22.67 9.66
C PHE A 100 11.17 22.40 8.53
N LEU A 101 9.87 22.26 8.84
CA LEU A 101 8.82 22.04 7.85
C LEU A 101 8.78 23.16 6.79
N VAL A 102 8.79 24.43 7.22
CA VAL A 102 8.74 25.59 6.32
C VAL A 102 9.93 25.59 5.34
N ASN A 103 11.13 25.24 5.83
CA ASN A 103 12.32 25.15 4.99
C ASN A 103 12.21 24.00 3.98
N MET A 104 11.66 22.86 4.39
CA MET A 104 11.44 21.70 3.52
C MET A 104 10.40 21.99 2.43
N GLU A 105 9.29 22.65 2.77
CA GLU A 105 8.26 23.07 1.80
C GLU A 105 8.84 24.01 0.75
N SER A 106 9.69 24.95 1.18
CA SER A 106 10.39 25.88 0.30
C SER A 106 11.33 25.14 -0.66
N TYR A 107 12.10 24.18 -0.16
CA TYR A 107 12.98 23.36 -0.97
C TYR A 107 12.23 22.53 -2.01
N VAL A 108 11.17 21.83 -1.60
CA VAL A 108 10.34 20.99 -2.50
C VAL A 108 9.73 21.85 -3.61
N SER A 109 9.18 23.01 -3.26
CA SER A 109 8.60 23.95 -4.23
C SER A 109 9.62 24.39 -5.27
N ALA A 110 10.85 24.71 -4.85
CA ALA A 110 11.93 25.08 -5.75
C ALA A 110 12.36 23.94 -6.70
N GLN A 111 12.37 22.69 -6.23
CA GLN A 111 12.72 21.53 -7.06
C GLN A 111 11.63 21.21 -8.10
N ILE A 112 10.36 21.35 -7.73
CA ILE A 112 9.24 21.17 -8.66
C ILE A 112 9.30 22.21 -9.77
N ALA A 113 9.49 23.49 -9.43
CA ALA A 113 9.60 24.59 -10.38
C ALA A 113 10.77 24.42 -11.38
N LYS A 114 11.88 23.80 -10.95
CA LYS A 114 13.01 23.48 -11.85
C LYS A 114 12.70 22.36 -12.83
N LYS A 115 11.82 21.43 -12.47
CA LYS A 115 11.42 20.29 -13.33
C LYS A 115 10.35 20.66 -14.36
N THR A 116 9.47 21.62 -14.06
CA THR A 116 8.43 22.11 -15.00
C THR A 116 8.95 23.09 -16.04
N ASN A 117 10.10 23.73 -15.80
CA ASN A 117 10.76 24.64 -16.75
C ASN A 117 11.79 23.93 -17.65
N LYS A 118 11.76 22.60 -17.72
CA LYS A 118 12.64 21.75 -18.54
C LYS A 118 11.79 20.86 -19.43
#